data_AF-A0A354MCP7-F1
#
_entry.id   AF-A0A354MCP7-F1
#
_cell.length_a   1.000
_cell.length_b   1.000
_cell.length_c   1.000
_cell.angle_alpha   90.00
_cell.angle_beta   90.00
_cell.angle_gamma   90.00
#
_symmetry.space_group_name_H-M   'P 1'
#
loop_
_entity.id
_entity.type
_entity.pdbx_description
1 polymer ?
#
loop_
_entity_poly.entity_id
_entity_poly.type
_entity_poly.pdbx_seq_one_letter_code
_entity_poly.pdbx_strand_id
1 'polypeptide(L)'
;MENEKIKYLIDIINDMDIKDKLRLAICMSQSKWSGLIYNTKENYKKFDSMLKNIDEEYMTTLIDFSKYKLIMFAMAKLMEMETTEQNKVALYLFNYIEK
;
A
#
# COMPACT_ATOMS: atom_id res chain seq x y z
N MET A 1 -20.11 -0.68 -10.62
CA MET A 1 -19.02 0.30 -10.82
C MET A 1 -18.23 0.62 -9.56
N GLU A 2 -18.74 1.38 -8.58
CA GLU A 2 -17.96 1.83 -7.39
C GLU A 2 -17.36 0.64 -6.60
N ASN A 3 -18.16 -0.42 -6.38
CA ASN A 3 -17.71 -1.61 -5.66
C ASN A 3 -16.78 -2.54 -6.46
N GLU A 4 -16.80 -2.48 -7.80
CA GLU A 4 -16.03 -3.41 -8.64
C GLU A 4 -14.55 -3.03 -8.65
N LYS A 5 -14.23 -1.73 -8.73
CA LYS A 5 -12.85 -1.23 -8.67
C LYS A 5 -12.20 -1.54 -7.32
N ILE A 6 -12.93 -1.28 -6.23
CA ILE A 6 -12.49 -1.58 -4.87
C ILE A 6 -12.26 -3.09 -4.73
N LYS A 7 -13.23 -3.91 -5.12
CA LYS A 7 -13.12 -5.37 -5.02
C LYS A 7 -11.92 -5.90 -5.81
N TYR A 8 -11.75 -5.44 -7.05
CA TYR A 8 -10.63 -5.85 -7.89
C TYR A 8 -9.27 -5.54 -7.25
N LEU A 9 -9.10 -4.35 -6.68
CA LEU A 9 -7.86 -3.99 -6.02
C LEU A 9 -7.65 -4.76 -4.70
N ILE A 10 -8.73 -5.04 -3.96
CA ILE A 10 -8.70 -5.89 -2.76
C ILE A 10 -8.28 -7.32 -3.12
N ASP A 11 -8.81 -7.88 -4.21
CA ASP A 11 -8.46 -9.22 -4.67
C ASP A 11 -6.95 -9.29 -5.00
N ILE A 12 -6.41 -8.28 -5.70
CA ILE A 12 -4.97 -8.16 -5.93
C ILE A 12 -4.18 -8.08 -4.61
N ILE A 13 -4.65 -7.26 -3.66
CA ILE A 13 -3.99 -7.13 -2.34
C ILE A 13 -3.99 -8.46 -1.60
N ASN A 14 -5.06 -9.24 -1.68
CA ASN A 14 -5.14 -10.54 -1.02
C ASN A 14 -4.06 -11.50 -1.52
N ASP A 15 -3.82 -11.51 -2.83
CA ASP A 15 -2.82 -12.37 -3.48
C ASP A 15 -1.36 -11.94 -3.25
N MET A 16 -1.11 -10.70 -2.78
CA MET A 16 0.25 -10.22 -2.47
C MET A 16 0.86 -10.97 -1.28
N ASP A 17 2.18 -11.11 -1.24
CA ASP A 17 2.86 -11.49 0.00
C ASP A 17 2.90 -10.34 1.02
N ILE A 18 3.34 -10.62 2.26
CA ILE A 18 3.39 -9.60 3.32
C ILE A 18 4.35 -8.45 3.00
N LYS A 19 5.45 -8.72 2.29
CA LYS A 19 6.44 -7.69 1.93
C LYS A 19 5.85 -6.73 0.92
N ASP A 20 5.14 -7.24 -0.08
CA ASP A 20 4.45 -6.44 -1.08
C ASP A 20 3.29 -5.64 -0.48
N LYS A 21 2.50 -6.24 0.42
CA LYS A 21 1.49 -5.50 1.19
C LYS A 21 2.09 -4.32 1.95
N LEU A 22 3.21 -4.54 2.64
CA LEU A 22 3.93 -3.48 3.37
C LEU A 22 4.49 -2.40 2.42
N ARG A 23 5.07 -2.78 1.28
CA ARG A 23 5.54 -1.84 0.26
C ARG A 23 4.41 -0.98 -0.28
N LEU A 24 3.25 -1.56 -0.56
CA LEU A 24 2.06 -0.82 -0.99
C LEU A 24 1.59 0.16 0.10
N ALA A 25 1.51 -0.28 1.35
CA ALA A 25 1.10 0.56 2.47
C ALA A 25 2.06 1.75 2.69
N ILE A 26 3.37 1.52 2.51
CA ILE A 26 4.40 2.55 2.52
C ILE A 26 4.19 3.55 1.37
N CYS A 27 4.01 3.07 0.13
CA CYS A 27 3.75 3.92 -1.03
C CYS A 27 2.48 4.77 -0.85
N MET A 28 1.40 4.19 -0.36
CA MET A 28 0.16 4.89 -0.03
C MET A 28 0.38 5.99 1.02
N SER A 29 1.16 5.68 2.05
CA SER A 29 1.45 6.62 3.15
C SER A 29 2.42 7.75 2.76
N GLN A 30 3.23 7.57 1.70
CA GLN A 30 4.11 8.63 1.19
C GLN A 30 3.48 9.47 0.08
N SER A 31 2.44 8.94 -0.58
CA SER A 31 1.86 9.59 -1.75
C SER A 31 1.21 10.93 -1.38
N LYS A 32 1.70 12.00 -2.00
CA LYS A 32 1.06 13.33 -1.94
C LYS A 32 -0.25 13.40 -2.73
N TRP A 33 -0.48 12.41 -3.59
CA TRP A 33 -1.57 12.38 -4.56
C TRP A 33 -2.76 11.53 -4.10
N SER A 34 -2.62 10.79 -3.00
CA SER A 34 -3.72 10.03 -2.42
C SER A 34 -4.54 10.90 -1.48
N GLY A 35 -5.86 10.85 -1.58
CA GLY A 35 -6.80 11.56 -0.70
C GLY A 35 -7.04 10.85 0.63
N LEU A 36 -5.97 10.29 1.23
CA LEU A 36 -6.08 9.51 2.46
C LEU A 36 -6.32 10.41 3.67
N ILE A 37 -7.30 10.06 4.50
CA ILE A 37 -7.64 10.78 5.74
C ILE A 37 -6.89 10.26 6.97
N TYR A 38 -6.03 9.25 6.79
CA TYR A 38 -5.29 8.59 7.87
C TYR A 38 -3.99 9.35 8.21
N ASN A 39 -3.41 9.07 9.38
CA ASN A 39 -2.11 9.62 9.77
C ASN A 39 -0.97 8.99 8.96
N THR A 40 -0.80 9.47 7.73
CA THR A 40 0.15 8.96 6.75
C THR A 40 1.59 8.97 7.25
N LYS A 41 1.99 9.97 8.06
CA LYS A 41 3.35 10.04 8.62
C LYS A 41 3.62 8.95 9.64
N GLU A 42 2.65 8.65 10.49
CA GLU A 42 2.77 7.59 11.50
C GLU A 42 2.70 6.21 10.86
N ASN A 43 1.73 6.00 9.96
CA ASN A 43 1.58 4.77 9.18
C ASN A 43 2.85 4.45 8.39
N TYR A 44 3.43 5.46 7.71
CA TYR A 44 4.70 5.29 7.01
C TYR A 44 5.79 4.74 7.93
N LYS A 45 6.03 5.39 9.08
CA LYS A 45 7.08 4.96 10.03
C LYS A 45 6.82 3.55 10.54
N LYS A 46 5.57 3.22 10.83
CA LYS A 46 5.15 1.90 11.31
C LYS A 46 5.46 0.83 10.27
N PHE A 47 4.94 0.97 9.05
CA PHE A 47 5.10 -0.04 8.00
C PHE A 47 6.54 -0.13 7.50
N ASP A 48 7.26 0.98 7.40
CA ASP A 48 8.70 0.99 7.07
C ASP A 48 9.52 0.19 8.10
N SER A 49 9.22 0.37 9.39
CA SER A 49 9.89 -0.39 10.46
C SER A 49 9.55 -1.89 10.39
N MET A 50 8.27 -2.23 10.14
CA MET A 50 7.85 -3.62 9.98
C MET A 50 8.55 -4.29 8.80
N LEU A 51 8.65 -3.61 7.66
CA LEU A 51 9.30 -4.16 6.47
C LEU A 51 10.81 -4.34 6.67
N LYS A 52 11.50 -3.38 7.28
CA LYS A 52 12.92 -3.49 7.64
C LYS A 52 13.23 -4.68 8.55
N ASN A 53 12.29 -5.07 9.42
CA ASN A 53 12.47 -6.20 10.33
C ASN A 53 12.35 -7.57 9.63
N ILE A 54 11.65 -7.65 8.49
CA ILE A 54 11.38 -8.92 7.80
C ILE A 54 12.08 -9.04 6.43
N ASP A 55 12.72 -7.96 5.97
CA ASP A 55 13.34 -7.88 4.66
C ASP A 55 14.72 -7.21 4.73
N GLU A 56 15.76 -8.03 4.85
CA GLU A 56 17.16 -7.59 4.98
C GLU A 56 17.64 -6.81 3.76
N GLU A 57 17.18 -7.18 2.56
CA GLU A 57 17.48 -6.43 1.32
C GLU A 57 16.90 -5.01 1.38
N TYR A 58 15.66 -4.87 1.87
CA TYR A 58 15.01 -3.57 2.06
C TYR A 58 15.77 -2.70 3.08
N MET A 59 16.30 -3.32 4.15
CA MET A 59 17.02 -2.62 5.22
C MET A 59 18.37 -2.08 4.78
N THR A 60 19.08 -2.81 3.92
CA THR A 60 20.49 -2.56 3.60
C THR A 60 20.72 -1.84 2.26
N THR A 61 19.71 -1.78 1.38
CA THR A 61 19.88 -1.23 0.03
C THR A 61 19.03 0.01 -0.25
N LEU A 62 19.50 0.88 -1.15
CA LEU A 62 18.67 1.93 -1.75
C LEU A 62 17.66 1.25 -2.69
N ILE A 63 16.40 1.26 -2.27
CA ILE A 63 15.36 0.49 -2.93
C ILE A 63 14.89 1.21 -4.18
N ASP A 64 15.07 0.53 -5.29
CA ASP A 64 14.47 0.92 -6.55
C ASP A 64 13.03 0.41 -6.63
N PHE A 65 12.07 1.30 -6.31
CA PHE A 65 10.66 0.95 -6.38
C PHE A 65 10.17 0.61 -7.79
N SER A 66 10.93 0.95 -8.85
CA SER A 66 10.60 0.57 -10.23
C SER A 66 10.65 -0.95 -10.46
N LYS A 67 11.35 -1.68 -9.59
CA LYS A 67 11.39 -3.15 -9.60
C LYS A 67 10.05 -3.78 -9.21
N TYR A 68 9.25 -3.10 -8.38
CA TYR A 68 7.98 -3.64 -7.88
C TYR A 68 6.80 -3.23 -8.76
N LYS A 69 6.76 -3.80 -9.97
CA LYS A 69 5.74 -3.50 -10.98
C LYS A 69 4.30 -3.68 -10.47
N LEU A 70 4.06 -4.71 -9.65
CA LEU A 70 2.74 -4.97 -9.06
C LEU A 70 2.30 -3.84 -8.12
N ILE A 71 3.23 -3.30 -7.33
CA ILE A 71 2.96 -2.18 -6.40
C ILE A 71 2.64 -0.91 -7.18
N MET A 72 3.41 -0.62 -8.23
CA MET A 72 3.14 0.52 -9.11
C MET A 72 1.78 0.37 -9.80
N PHE A 73 1.43 -0.83 -10.26
CA PHE A 73 0.13 -1.11 -10.86
C PHE A 73 -1.02 -0.91 -9.86
N ALA A 74 -0.89 -1.43 -8.64
CA ALA A 74 -1.88 -1.24 -7.58
C ALA A 74 -2.06 0.24 -7.22
N MET A 75 -0.97 1.01 -7.14
CA MET A 75 -1.02 2.46 -6.92
C MET A 75 -1.69 3.20 -8.09
N ALA A 76 -1.40 2.83 -9.33
CA ALA A 76 -2.07 3.42 -10.49
C ALA A 76 -3.59 3.17 -10.44
N LYS A 77 -4.01 1.95 -10.09
CA LYS A 77 -5.43 1.62 -9.90
C LYS A 77 -6.07 2.38 -8.75
N LEU A 78 -5.36 2.57 -7.64
CA LEU A 78 -5.82 3.40 -6.53
C LEU A 78 -6.04 4.86 -6.96
N MET A 79 -5.14 5.41 -7.79
CA MET A 79 -5.24 6.80 -8.28
C MET A 79 -6.41 7.03 -9.26
N GLU A 80 -6.93 5.97 -9.91
CA GLU A 80 -8.15 6.03 -10.75
C GLU A 80 -9.45 6.08 -9.93
N MET A 81 -9.37 5.98 -8.60
CA MET A 81 -10.51 5.92 -7.69
C MET A 81 -10.77 7.27 -7.01
N GLU A 82 -12.02 7.48 -6.58
CA GLU A 82 -12.37 8.63 -5.73
C GLU A 82 -11.78 8.49 -4.32
N THR A 83 -11.66 9.61 -3.60
CA THR A 83 -11.03 9.63 -2.27
C THR A 83 -11.73 8.70 -1.28
N THR A 84 -13.05 8.58 -1.32
CA THR A 84 -13.84 7.66 -0.49
C THR A 84 -13.48 6.19 -0.73
N GLU A 85 -13.29 5.81 -1.99
CA GLU A 85 -12.89 4.47 -2.42
C GLU A 85 -11.44 4.17 -2.02
N GLN A 86 -10.53 5.13 -2.25
CA GLN A 86 -9.13 5.04 -1.84
C GLN A 86 -9.00 4.75 -0.34
N ASN A 87 -9.79 5.45 0.48
CA ASN A 87 -9.77 5.26 1.93
C ASN A 87 -10.32 3.89 2.35
N LYS A 88 -11.32 3.33 1.65
CA LYS A 88 -11.81 1.96 1.91
C LYS A 88 -10.71 0.92 1.65
N VAL A 89 -9.99 1.05 0.53
CA VAL A 89 -8.87 0.15 0.19
C VAL A 89 -7.74 0.30 1.21
N ALA A 90 -7.39 1.53 1.58
CA ALA A 90 -6.36 1.80 2.59
C ALA A 90 -6.71 1.17 3.94
N LEU A 91 -7.95 1.36 4.40
CA LEU A 91 -8.44 0.75 5.64
C LEU A 91 -8.31 -0.76 5.62
N TYR A 92 -8.71 -1.40 4.51
CA TYR A 92 -8.59 -2.84 4.35
C TYR A 92 -7.14 -3.31 4.47
N LEU A 93 -6.22 -2.69 3.70
CA LEU A 93 -4.81 -3.04 3.70
C LEU A 93 -4.16 -2.85 5.07
N PHE A 94 -4.43 -1.72 5.73
CA PHE A 94 -3.86 -1.43 7.05
C PHE A 94 -4.34 -2.43 8.10
N ASN A 95 -5.65 -2.73 8.12
CA ASN A 95 -6.20 -3.75 9.02
C ASN A 95 -5.68 -5.15 8.72
N TYR A 96 -5.35 -5.47 7.47
CA TYR A 96 -4.76 -6.75 7.11
C TYR A 96 -3.35 -6.88 7.70
N ILE A 97 -2.52 -5.83 7.60
CA ILE A 97 -1.14 -5.84 8.11
C ILE A 97 -1.09 -5.86 9.65
N GLU A 98 -2.11 -5.31 10.31
CA GLU A 98 -2.21 -5.25 11.77
C GLU A 98 -2.77 -6.51 12.44
N LYS A 99 -3.31 -7.45 11.66
CA LYS A 99 -3.76 -8.77 12.16
C LYS A 99 -2.60 -9.72 12.41
#